data_AF-A0A7Y2C2B4-F1
#
_entry.id   AF-A0A7Y2C2B4-F1
#
_cell.length_a   1.000
_cell.length_b   1.000
_cell.length_c   1.000
_cell.angle_alpha   90.00
_cell.angle_beta   90.00
_cell.angle_gamma   90.00
#
_symmetry.space_group_name_H-M   'P 1'
#
loop_
_entity.id
_entity.type
_entity.pdbx_description
1 polymer ?
#
loop_
_entity_poly.entity_id
_entity_poly.type
_entity_poly.pdbx_seq_one_letter_code
_entity_poly.pdbx_strand_id
1 'polypeptide(L)' 'MNGYIRWKKDKTNRAYLRENKEPTRQSTFASLTLAFERIWYGRGEISKEQYQQLEPEFNSFINDIKRNPIIEKEIEHG' A
#
# COMPACT_ATOMS: atom_id res chain seq x y z
N MET A 1 5.33 -15.96 -7.58
CA MET A 1 4.62 -14.67 -7.33
C MET A 1 4.26 -14.65 -5.86
N ASN A 2 5.04 -14.06 -4.95
CA ASN A 2 4.55 -13.74 -3.59
C ASN A 2 5.46 -12.69 -2.93
N GLY A 3 5.32 -11.43 -3.35
CA GLY A 3 5.91 -10.27 -2.67
C GLY A 3 4.80 -9.42 -2.06
N TYR A 4 4.81 -9.25 -0.73
CA TYR A 4 3.94 -8.39 0.09
C TYR A 4 2.48 -8.77 0.30
N ILE A 5 1.71 -9.09 -0.75
CA ILE A 5 0.28 -9.39 -0.63
C ILE A 5 -0.15 -10.57 -1.49
N ARG A 6 -1.20 -11.28 -1.08
CA ARG A 6 -1.86 -12.27 -1.92
C ARG A 6 -3.19 -11.72 -2.40
N TRP A 7 -3.22 -11.13 -3.60
CA TRP A 7 -4.43 -10.49 -4.10
C TRP A 7 -5.64 -11.45 -4.16
N LYS A 8 -6.79 -10.98 -3.69
CA LYS A 8 -8.11 -11.62 -3.87
C LYS A 8 -9.21 -10.56 -3.90
N LYS A 9 -10.22 -10.73 -4.75
CA LYS A 9 -11.32 -9.76 -4.92
C LYS A 9 -12.15 -9.48 -3.65
N ASP A 10 -12.20 -10.44 -2.72
CA ASP A 10 -12.99 -10.40 -1.48
C ASP A 10 -12.21 -9.85 -0.28
N LYS A 11 -10.93 -9.53 -0.46
CA LYS A 11 -10.10 -8.94 0.59
C LYS A 11 -10.31 -7.44 0.71
N THR A 12 -10.40 -6.98 1.94
CA THR A 12 -10.39 -5.55 2.28
C THR A 12 -8.97 -5.00 2.27
N ASN A 13 -8.81 -3.68 2.19
CA ASN A 13 -7.48 -3.06 2.32
C ASN A 13 -6.83 -3.38 3.68
N ARG A 14 -7.64 -3.49 4.74
CA ARG A 14 -7.19 -4.00 6.05
C ARG A 14 -6.63 -5.42 5.99
N ALA A 15 -7.18 -6.30 5.15
CA ALA A 15 -6.62 -7.63 4.95
C ALA A 15 -5.23 -7.56 4.30
N TYR A 16 -5.03 -6.66 3.33
CA TYR A 16 -3.72 -6.44 2.71
C TYR A 16 -2.70 -5.82 3.66
N LEU A 17 -3.11 -4.90 4.53
CA LEU A 17 -2.26 -4.32 5.57
C LEU A 17 -1.67 -5.36 6.52
N ARG A 18 -2.46 -6.40 6.86
CA ARG A 18 -2.00 -7.51 7.71
C ARG A 18 -1.04 -8.47 7.02
N GLU A 19 -1.05 -8.51 5.69
CA GLU A 19 -0.14 -9.36 4.90
C GLU A 19 1.21 -8.68 4.67
N ASN A 20 1.23 -7.35 4.57
CA ASN A 20 2.48 -6.60 4.49
C ASN A 20 3.20 -6.62 5.86
N LYS A 21 4.31 -7.37 5.93
CA LYS A 21 5.14 -7.51 7.14
C LYS A 21 6.32 -6.55 7.20
N GLU A 22 6.55 -5.74 6.16
CA GLU A 22 7.67 -4.81 6.14
C GLU A 22 7.26 -3.51 6.86
N PRO A 23 7.88 -3.19 8.02
CA PRO A 23 7.37 -2.14 8.90
C PRO A 23 7.38 -0.74 8.28
N THR A 24 8.36 -0.43 7.43
CA THR A 24 8.51 0.93 6.85
C THR A 24 7.46 1.22 5.79
N ARG A 25 7.10 0.23 4.97
CA ARG A 25 6.05 0.30 3.95
C ARG A 25 4.66 0.13 4.55
N GLN A 26 4.53 -0.58 5.66
CA GLN A 26 3.24 -0.83 6.30
C GLN A 26 2.57 0.47 6.76
N SER A 27 3.31 1.41 7.35
CA SER A 27 2.76 2.68 7.84
C SER A 27 2.28 3.58 6.70
N THR A 28 3.09 3.79 5.67
CA THR A 28 2.72 4.55 4.46
C THR A 28 1.52 3.91 3.75
N PHE A 29 1.53 2.58 3.61
CA PHE A 29 0.40 1.86 3.01
C PHE A 29 -0.88 2.00 3.84
N ALA A 30 -0.79 2.02 5.18
CA ALA A 30 -1.93 2.23 6.07
C ALA A 30 -2.52 3.63 5.90
N SER A 31 -1.67 4.66 5.88
CA SER A 31 -2.07 6.05 5.70
C SER A 31 -2.79 6.28 4.37
N LEU A 32 -2.19 5.83 3.26
CA LEU A 32 -2.77 5.96 1.92
C LEU A 32 -4.09 5.20 1.79
N THR A 33 -4.17 3.99 2.34
CA THR A 33 -5.39 3.18 2.38
C THR A 33 -6.52 3.87 3.15
N LEU A 34 -6.21 4.43 4.32
CA LEU A 34 -7.20 5.10 5.15
C LEU A 34 -7.72 6.37 4.48
N ALA A 35 -6.85 7.13 3.81
CA ALA A 35 -7.24 8.29 3.02
C ALA A 35 -8.21 7.89 1.90
N PHE A 36 -7.86 6.83 1.14
CA PHE A 36 -8.73 6.28 0.10
C PHE A 36 -10.10 5.85 0.65
N GLU A 37 -10.14 5.08 1.74
CA GLU A 37 -11.40 4.62 2.34
C GLU A 37 -12.29 5.78 2.79
N ARG A 38 -11.70 6.83 3.38
CA ARG A 38 -12.46 8.03 3.82
C ARG A 38 -13.11 8.77 2.65
N ILE A 39 -12.38 8.93 1.55
CA ILE A 39 -12.85 9.60 0.33
C ILE A 39 -13.89 8.73 -0.38
N TRP A 40 -13.56 7.45 -0.61
CA TRP A 40 -14.39 6.54 -1.40
C TRP A 40 -15.73 6.20 -0.73
N TYR A 41 -15.75 6.03 0.60
CA TYR A 41 -17.00 5.80 1.34
C TYR A 41 -17.78 7.10 1.64
N GLY A 42 -17.45 8.21 0.97
CA GLY A 42 -18.21 9.47 1.03
C GLY A 42 -18.19 10.15 2.40
N ARG A 43 -17.22 9.80 3.26
CA ARG A 43 -17.10 10.40 4.60
C ARG A 43 -16.27 11.70 4.60
N GLY A 44 -15.77 12.13 3.45
CA GLY A 44 -15.13 13.42 3.26
C GLY A 44 -14.90 13.74 1.79
N GLU A 45 -15.13 14.99 1.41
CA GLU A 45 -14.58 15.55 0.18
C GLU A 45 -13.07 15.72 0.37
N ILE A 46 -12.28 15.44 -0.68
CA ILE A 46 -10.85 15.73 -0.67
C ILE A 46 -10.65 17.19 -1.10
N SER A 47 -10.02 18.00 -0.25
CA SER A 47 -9.63 19.37 -0.62
C SER A 47 -8.44 19.35 -1.57
N LYS A 48 -8.21 20.45 -2.29
CA LYS A 48 -7.04 20.61 -3.16
C LYS A 48 -5.73 20.48 -2.37
N GLU A 49 -5.69 21.03 -1.16
CA GLU A 49 -4.54 21.00 -0.26
C GLU A 49 -4.27 19.56 0.21
N GLN A 50 -5.31 18.80 0.54
CA GLN A 50 -5.18 17.39 0.89
C GLN A 50 -4.68 16.57 -0.30
N TYR A 51 -5.17 16.84 -1.51
CA TYR A 51 -4.68 16.18 -2.72
C TYR A 51 -3.20 16.47 -2.97
N GLN A 52 -2.77 17.74 -2.84
CA GLN A 52 -1.38 18.15 -3.01
C GLN A 52 -0.42 17.50 -2.01
N GLN A 53 -0.92 17.04 -0.87
CA GLN A 53 -0.16 16.26 0.11
C GLN A 53 -0.16 14.75 -0.21
N LEU A 54 -1.31 14.20 -0.60
CA LEU A 54 -1.50 12.76 -0.83
C LEU A 54 -0.87 12.27 -2.14
N GLU A 55 -0.93 13.05 -3.21
CA GLU A 55 -0.44 12.64 -4.53
C GLU A 55 1.08 12.34 -4.53
N PRO A 56 1.96 13.22 -3.99
CA PRO A 56 3.39 12.92 -3.94
C PRO A 56 3.73 11.71 -3.07
N GLU A 57 3.03 11.51 -1.95
CA GLU A 57 3.21 10.35 -1.07
C GLU A 57 2.83 9.06 -1.80
N PHE A 58 1.68 9.05 -2.48
CA PHE A 58 1.23 7.93 -3.29
C PHE A 58 2.24 7.58 -4.40
N ASN A 59 2.67 8.58 -5.18
CA ASN A 59 3.61 8.39 -6.27
C ASN A 59 4.97 7.88 -5.77
N SER A 60 5.46 8.39 -4.63
CA SER A 60 6.70 7.93 -4.02
C SER A 60 6.61 6.47 -3.57
N PHE A 61 5.49 6.09 -2.96
CA PHE A 61 5.24 4.72 -2.51
C PHE A 61 5.20 3.73 -3.70
N ILE A 62 4.51 4.09 -4.80
CA ILE A 62 4.49 3.28 -6.02
C ILE A 62 5.88 3.13 -6.64
N ASN A 63 6.67 4.21 -6.66
CA ASN A 63 8.03 4.16 -7.18
C ASN A 63 8.96 3.31 -6.31
N ASP A 64 8.83 3.34 -4.99
CA ASP A 64 9.59 2.49 -4.08
C ASP A 64 9.27 0.99 -4.29
N ILE A 65 8.00 0.63 -4.44
CA ILE A 65 7.59 -0.75 -4.76
C ILE A 65 8.18 -1.21 -6.09
N LYS A 66 8.17 -0.35 -7.13
CA LYS A 66 8.71 -0.69 -8.45
C LYS A 66 10.22 -0.85 -8.46
N ARG A 67 10.97 -0.02 -7.72
CA ARG A 67 12.44 -0.05 -7.67
C ARG A 67 12.98 -1.20 -6.84
N ASN A 68 12.28 -1.53 -5.77
CA ASN A 68 12.65 -2.59 -4.84
C ASN A 68 11.52 -3.64 -4.78
N PRO A 69 11.32 -4.42 -5.87
CA PRO A 69 10.40 -5.54 -5.84
C PRO A 69 10.94 -6.59 -4.85
N ILE A 70 10.07 -7.23 -4.07
CA ILE A 70 10.47 -8.46 -3.38
C ILE A 70 10.69 -9.52 -4.46
N ILE A 71 11.95 -9.87 -4.65
CA ILE A 71 12.34 -11.17 -5.15
C ILE A 71 12.34 -12.05 -3.89
N GLU A 72 11.48 -13.07 -3.82
CA GLU A 72 11.70 -14.17 -2.87
C GLU A 72 13.15 -14.62 -3.11
N LYS A 73 14.07 -14.38 -2.16
CA LYS A 73 15.32 -15.13 -2.19
C LYS A 73 14.89 -16.57 -2.07
N GLU A 74 14.90 -17.29 -3.20
CA GLU A 74 14.80 -18.73 -3.17
C GLU A 74 15.85 -19.18 -2.15
N ILE A 75 15.35 -19.84 -1.12
CA ILE A 75 16.16 -20.55 -0.19
C ILE A 75 16.70 -21.72 -1.02
N GLU A 76 17.82 -21.50 -1.72
CA GLU A 76 18.69 -22.59 -2.18
C GLU A 76 19.27 -23.23 -0.93
N HIS A 77 18.52 -24.18 -0.34
CA HIS A 77 19.15 -25.30 0.35
C HIS A 77 19.21 -26.44 -0.65
N GLY A 78 20.33 -26.50 -1.37
CA GLY A 78 20.85 -27.69 -2.03
C GLY A 78 22.14 -28.11 -1.33
#